data_AF-A0A2W6AZE2-F1
#
_entry.id   AF-A0A2W6AZE2-F1
#
_cell.length_a   1.000
_cell.length_b   1.000
_cell.length_c   1.000
_cell.angle_alpha   90.00
_cell.angle_beta   90.00
_cell.angle_gamma   90.00
#
_symmetry.space_group_name_H-M   'P 1'
#
loop_
_entity.id
_entity.type
_entity.pdbx_description
1 polymer ?
#
loop_
_entity_poly.entity_id
_entity_poly.type
_entity_poly.pdbx_seq_one_letter_code
_entity_poly.pdbx_strand_id
1 'polypeptide(L)'
;TEILLARLDRLEAQVRTVAQVGSVIGTSFAVRLLAQVVGREQVTLEMPLSALQESEIAFPRRSPDLEYVFKHVTMQEVAYNTLVQKRRKDLHLQTARAIAHLYPSDEYAEMIAYHYAKTDEHEEAIPWLEKAGDRAAAIYASDPALAAYEEARRRLNHVGGREQDLARLDEKLGGVLQTAGRYEEAIPVLEGTTDAYRNARDLEAAGRTTTILGWVHRRRGTPAEGIGRVQSMIDLMAWSGPSPALASLHVALAHLLFLIGKYREQMAAAEQGAAIARALGDDRLLGEAEMRRGTALDTLGDPEQGRKVLEGALPLVEAGGDLITLFTTLNNLGAVMERLGRMD
;
A
#
# COMPACT_ATOMS: atom_id res chain seq x y z
N THR A 1 21.18 34.76 3.16
CA THR A 1 20.81 34.31 1.80
C THR A 1 21.59 35.03 0.71
N GLU A 2 21.68 36.37 0.73
CA GLU A 2 22.40 37.17 -0.28
C GLU A 2 23.87 36.75 -0.50
N ILE A 3 24.61 36.44 0.57
CA ILE A 3 26.01 36.00 0.47
C ILE A 3 26.15 34.66 -0.28
N LEU A 4 25.19 33.74 -0.12
CA LEU A 4 25.21 32.44 -0.81
C LEU A 4 24.84 32.60 -2.29
N LEU A 5 23.90 33.49 -2.60
CA LEU A 5 23.53 33.82 -3.97
C LEU A 5 24.71 34.45 -4.72
N ALA A 6 25.41 35.40 -4.10
CA ALA A 6 26.60 36.01 -4.67
C ALA A 6 27.73 35.00 -4.95
N ARG A 7 27.85 33.93 -4.14
CA ARG A 7 28.80 32.83 -4.41
C ARG A 7 28.39 32.03 -5.65
N LEU A 8 27.11 31.70 -5.80
CA LEU A 8 26.57 31.00 -6.97
C LEU A 8 26.68 31.84 -8.27
N ASP A 9 26.49 33.16 -8.17
CA ASP A 9 26.58 34.07 -9.32
C ASP A 9 28.01 34.24 -9.84
N ARG A 10 29.02 34.05 -8.99
CA ARG A 10 30.44 34.09 -9.37
C ARG A 10 30.92 32.81 -10.06
N LEU A 11 30.16 31.73 -10.00
CA LEU A 11 30.51 30.48 -10.67
C LEU A 11 30.42 30.63 -12.19
N GLU A 12 31.32 29.96 -12.89
CA GLU A 12 31.18 29.73 -14.33
C GLU A 12 29.87 29.00 -14.65
N ALA A 13 29.34 29.24 -15.85
CA ALA A 13 28.04 28.73 -16.27
C ALA A 13 27.89 27.21 -16.12
N GLN A 14 28.95 26.44 -16.41
CA GLN A 14 28.92 24.98 -16.28
C GLN A 14 28.87 24.52 -14.82
N VAL A 15 29.65 25.16 -13.94
CA VAL A 15 29.70 24.87 -12.50
C VAL A 15 28.36 25.22 -11.84
N ARG A 16 27.78 26.37 -12.21
CA ARG A 16 26.44 26.79 -11.78
C ARG A 16 25.38 25.79 -12.22
N THR A 17 25.46 25.30 -13.46
CA THR A 17 24.53 24.29 -13.98
C THR A 17 24.59 23.01 -13.15
N VAL A 18 25.79 22.53 -12.80
CA VAL A 18 25.96 21.35 -11.95
C VAL A 18 25.36 21.56 -10.56
N ALA A 19 25.60 22.72 -9.93
CA ALA A 19 24.98 23.06 -8.64
C ALA A 19 23.45 23.09 -8.73
N GLN A 20 22.89 23.71 -9.78
CA GLN A 20 21.45 23.78 -9.99
C GLN A 20 20.83 22.40 -10.21
N VAL A 21 21.40 21.56 -11.08
CA VAL A 21 20.88 20.20 -11.32
C VAL A 21 21.01 19.34 -10.07
N GLY A 22 22.18 19.38 -9.42
CA GLY A 22 22.40 18.70 -8.14
C GLY A 22 21.38 19.11 -7.09
N SER A 23 21.01 20.40 -7.05
CA SER A 23 19.99 20.89 -6.11
C SER A 23 18.58 20.39 -6.40
N VAL A 24 18.27 20.02 -7.64
CA VAL A 24 16.98 19.39 -7.99
C VAL A 24 16.97 17.92 -7.58
N ILE A 25 18.10 17.22 -7.71
CA ILE A 25 18.26 15.82 -7.30
C ILE A 25 18.10 15.68 -5.78
N GLY A 26 18.79 16.52 -4.99
CA GLY A 26 18.64 16.50 -3.54
C GLY A 26 19.75 17.23 -2.79
N THR A 27 19.81 17.04 -1.47
CA THR A 27 20.90 17.54 -0.61
C THR A 27 22.21 16.78 -0.81
N SER A 28 22.12 15.58 -1.38
CA SER A 28 23.23 14.82 -1.96
C SER A 28 22.83 14.23 -3.31
N PHE A 29 23.80 14.00 -4.19
CA PHE A 29 23.55 13.41 -5.51
C PHE A 29 24.73 12.53 -5.95
N ALA A 30 24.42 11.36 -6.50
CA ALA A 30 25.40 10.50 -7.16
C ALA A 30 25.86 11.12 -8.48
N VAL A 31 27.16 11.06 -8.76
CA VAL A 31 27.74 11.63 -10.00
C VAL A 31 27.16 10.94 -11.24
N ARG A 32 26.87 9.64 -11.15
CA ARG A 32 26.20 8.87 -12.22
C ARG A 32 24.81 9.42 -12.55
N LEU A 33 24.00 9.72 -11.54
CA LEU A 33 22.66 10.29 -11.74
C LEU A 33 22.74 11.72 -12.30
N LEU A 34 23.63 12.54 -11.75
CA LEU A 34 23.89 13.89 -12.26
C LEU A 34 24.27 13.87 -13.75
N ALA A 35 25.20 12.98 -14.15
CA ALA A 35 25.63 12.81 -15.52
C ALA A 35 24.46 12.47 -16.47
N GLN A 36 23.59 11.55 -16.05
CA GLN A 36 22.40 11.17 -16.81
C GLN A 36 21.44 12.36 -16.99
N VAL A 37 21.18 13.14 -15.94
CA VAL A 37 20.26 14.30 -16.00
C VAL A 37 20.85 15.45 -16.83
N VAL A 38 22.15 15.70 -16.73
CA VAL A 38 22.84 16.73 -17.53
C VAL A 38 23.00 16.31 -18.99
N GLY A 39 22.89 15.00 -19.30
CA GLY A 39 23.09 14.46 -20.64
C GLY A 39 24.55 14.47 -21.07
N ARG A 40 25.47 14.18 -20.14
CA ARG A 40 26.93 14.19 -20.37
C ARG A 40 27.59 12.96 -19.75
N GLU A 41 28.78 12.61 -20.24
CA GLU A 41 29.61 11.57 -19.62
C GLU A 41 30.17 12.04 -18.28
N GLN A 42 30.32 11.12 -17.32
CA GLN A 42 30.80 11.44 -15.96
C GLN A 42 32.17 12.14 -15.97
N VAL A 43 33.09 11.75 -16.86
CA VAL A 43 34.43 12.32 -16.98
C VAL A 43 34.38 13.83 -17.27
N THR A 44 33.37 14.30 -18.00
CA THR A 44 33.21 15.72 -18.32
C THR A 44 32.72 16.57 -17.13
N LEU A 45 32.30 15.92 -16.04
CA LEU A 45 31.84 16.57 -14.82
C LEU A 45 32.94 16.74 -13.76
N GLU A 46 34.13 16.16 -13.96
CA GLU A 46 35.22 16.22 -12.98
C GLU A 46 35.64 17.67 -12.66
N MET A 47 35.87 18.49 -13.69
CA MET A 47 36.22 19.90 -13.49
C MET A 47 35.14 20.71 -12.77
N PRO A 48 33.86 20.71 -13.19
CA PRO A 48 32.84 21.48 -12.48
C PRO A 48 32.56 20.95 -11.07
N LEU A 49 32.66 19.65 -10.81
CA LEU A 49 32.53 19.09 -9.46
C LEU A 49 33.70 19.51 -8.55
N SER A 50 34.92 19.56 -9.09
CA SER A 50 36.11 20.07 -8.37
C SER A 50 35.95 21.55 -8.04
N ALA A 51 35.46 22.34 -9.00
CA ALA A 51 35.18 23.77 -8.78
C ALA A 51 34.10 24.02 -7.71
N LEU A 52 33.09 23.14 -7.59
CA LEU A 52 32.11 23.20 -6.49
C LEU A 52 32.75 22.95 -5.12
N GLN A 53 33.72 22.03 -5.05
CA GLN A 53 34.47 21.76 -3.83
C GLN A 53 35.39 22.93 -3.46
N GLU A 54 36.14 23.47 -4.42
CA GLU A 54 37.00 24.65 -4.21
C GLU A 54 36.21 25.88 -3.78
N SER A 55 35.00 26.03 -4.33
CA SER A 55 34.05 27.09 -3.94
C SER A 55 33.33 26.79 -2.62
N GLU A 56 33.65 25.69 -1.94
CA GLU A 56 33.02 25.14 -0.75
C GLU A 56 31.48 25.00 -0.81
N ILE A 57 30.94 24.69 -1.98
CA ILE A 57 29.48 24.55 -2.19
C ILE A 57 29.05 23.11 -1.93
N ALA A 58 29.78 22.14 -2.48
CA ALA A 58 29.51 20.72 -2.31
C ALA A 58 30.81 19.93 -2.23
N PHE A 59 30.82 18.87 -1.43
CA PHE A 59 32.00 18.06 -1.16
C PHE A 59 31.78 16.60 -1.55
N PRO A 60 32.82 15.90 -2.02
CA PRO A 60 32.73 14.49 -2.32
C PRO A 60 32.50 13.69 -1.04
N ARG A 61 31.58 12.73 -1.10
CA ARG A 61 31.35 11.72 -0.07
C ARG A 61 31.53 10.35 -0.72
N ARG A 62 32.40 9.52 -0.15
CA ARG A 62 32.52 8.12 -0.57
C ARG A 62 31.33 7.34 -0.01
N SER A 63 30.39 7.00 -0.89
CA SER A 63 29.33 6.00 -0.74
C SER A 63 29.67 4.85 -1.72
N PRO A 64 28.90 3.75 -1.87
CA PRO A 64 29.24 2.71 -2.85
C PRO A 64 29.51 3.28 -4.26
N ASP A 65 28.80 4.35 -4.62
CA ASP A 65 29.08 5.24 -5.76
C ASP A 65 29.65 6.60 -5.27
N LEU A 66 30.39 7.30 -6.15
CA LEU A 66 30.85 8.68 -5.88
C LEU A 66 29.65 9.64 -5.80
N GLU A 67 29.48 10.26 -4.63
CA GLU A 67 28.44 11.25 -4.38
C GLU A 67 29.05 12.61 -4.03
N TYR A 68 28.27 13.67 -4.28
CA TYR A 68 28.53 15.00 -3.74
C TYR A 68 27.41 15.41 -2.80
N VAL A 69 27.77 16.07 -1.70
CA VAL A 69 26.83 16.56 -0.69
C VAL A 69 27.01 18.06 -0.57
N PHE A 70 25.91 18.82 -0.61
CA PHE A 70 25.97 20.26 -0.35
C PHE A 70 26.47 20.53 1.06
N LYS A 71 27.38 21.51 1.23
CA LYS A 71 27.95 21.88 2.54
C LYS A 71 26.85 22.19 3.58
N HIS A 72 25.78 22.85 3.12
CA HIS A 72 24.61 23.18 3.91
C HIS A 72 23.33 23.02 3.08
N VAL A 73 22.24 22.60 3.72
CA VAL A 73 20.91 22.54 3.08
C VAL A 73 20.53 23.89 2.47
N THR A 74 20.83 25.00 3.14
CA THR A 74 20.57 26.34 2.60
C THR A 74 21.31 26.64 1.31
N MET A 75 22.49 26.04 1.06
CA MET A 75 23.17 26.20 -0.24
C MET A 75 22.41 25.48 -1.36
N GLN A 76 21.91 24.27 -1.09
CA GLN A 76 21.04 23.54 -2.00
C GLN A 76 19.76 24.34 -2.28
N GLU A 77 19.11 24.88 -1.25
CA GLU A 77 17.90 25.69 -1.39
C GLU A 77 18.13 26.95 -2.23
N VAL A 78 19.25 27.66 -2.01
CA VAL A 78 19.58 28.84 -2.80
C VAL A 78 19.81 28.45 -4.25
N ALA A 79 20.60 27.41 -4.53
CA ALA A 79 20.83 26.92 -5.88
C ALA A 79 19.52 26.51 -6.57
N TYR A 80 18.65 25.76 -5.88
CA TYR A 80 17.34 25.36 -6.36
C TYR A 80 16.45 26.58 -6.64
N ASN A 81 16.51 27.59 -5.77
CA ASN A 81 15.68 28.78 -5.89
C ASN A 81 16.09 29.74 -7.01
N THR A 82 17.30 29.63 -7.55
CA THR A 82 17.71 30.37 -8.75
C THR A 82 17.02 29.88 -10.03
N LEU A 83 16.46 28.68 -10.03
CA LEU A 83 15.79 28.12 -11.20
C LEU A 83 14.39 28.73 -11.35
N VAL A 84 14.04 29.14 -12.57
CA VAL A 84 12.65 29.49 -12.91
C VAL A 84 11.75 28.25 -12.90
N GLN A 85 10.45 28.44 -12.64
CA GLN A 85 9.49 27.34 -12.45
C GLN A 85 9.52 26.30 -13.58
N LYS A 86 9.50 26.74 -14.86
CA LYS A 86 9.58 25.84 -16.01
C LYS A 86 10.80 24.94 -15.97
N ARG A 87 11.99 25.51 -15.71
CA ARG A 87 13.23 24.76 -15.65
C ARG A 87 13.26 23.77 -14.47
N ARG A 88 12.65 24.11 -13.34
CA ARG A 88 12.51 23.17 -12.20
C ARG A 88 11.65 21.96 -12.60
N LYS A 89 10.52 22.18 -13.26
CA LYS A 89 9.67 21.09 -13.77
C LYS A 89 10.44 20.19 -14.74
N ASP A 90 11.13 20.78 -15.71
CA ASP A 90 11.93 20.03 -16.69
C ASP A 90 13.01 19.18 -16.01
N LEU A 91 13.72 19.75 -15.04
CA LEU A 91 14.77 19.03 -14.31
C LEU A 91 14.19 17.92 -13.41
N HIS A 92 13.08 18.17 -12.73
CA HIS A 92 12.41 17.12 -11.95
C HIS A 92 11.96 15.95 -12.83
N LEU A 93 11.42 16.23 -14.03
CA LEU A 93 11.06 15.19 -14.98
C LEU A 93 12.28 14.39 -15.44
N GLN A 94 13.36 15.07 -15.81
CA GLN A 94 14.61 14.42 -16.21
C GLN A 94 15.20 13.57 -15.08
N THR A 95 15.16 14.07 -13.84
CA THR A 95 15.62 13.32 -12.66
C THR A 95 14.75 12.09 -12.42
N ALA A 96 13.42 12.19 -12.47
CA ALA A 96 12.53 11.05 -12.30
C ALA A 96 12.81 9.94 -13.32
N ARG A 97 12.89 10.29 -14.61
CA ARG A 97 13.21 9.36 -15.70
C ARG A 97 14.62 8.76 -15.56
N ALA A 98 15.61 9.57 -15.15
CA ALA A 98 16.97 9.10 -14.94
C ALA A 98 17.07 8.10 -13.78
N ILE A 99 16.40 8.35 -12.66
CA ILE A 99 16.36 7.40 -11.54
C ILE A 99 15.68 6.10 -11.98
N ALA A 100 14.51 6.18 -12.63
CA ALA A 100 13.79 5.02 -13.14
C ALA A 100 14.63 4.17 -14.11
N HIS A 101 15.46 4.81 -14.93
CA HIS A 101 16.34 4.13 -15.88
C HIS A 101 17.56 3.48 -15.20
N LEU A 102 18.21 4.19 -14.28
CA LEU A 102 19.44 3.74 -13.63
C LEU A 102 19.19 2.72 -12.52
N TYR A 103 18.03 2.83 -11.85
CA TYR A 103 17.66 2.05 -10.68
C TYR A 103 16.21 1.54 -10.82
N PRO A 104 15.96 0.51 -11.65
CA PRO A 104 14.61 0.03 -11.96
C PRO A 104 13.92 -0.73 -10.80
N SER A 105 14.50 -0.70 -9.60
CA SER A 105 13.96 -1.33 -8.40
C SER A 105 12.82 -0.50 -7.82
N ASP A 106 11.80 -1.17 -7.28
CA ASP A 106 10.70 -0.51 -6.57
C ASP A 106 11.19 0.25 -5.32
N GLU A 107 12.40 -0.04 -4.82
CA GLU A 107 13.05 0.69 -3.71
C GLU A 107 13.21 2.20 -3.95
N TYR A 108 13.18 2.64 -5.20
CA TYR A 108 13.27 4.06 -5.57
C TYR A 108 11.91 4.68 -5.88
N ALA A 109 10.80 3.95 -5.75
CA ALA A 109 9.48 4.41 -6.17
C ALA A 109 9.07 5.71 -5.45
N GLU A 110 9.32 5.85 -4.15
CA GLU A 110 9.01 7.07 -3.40
C GLU A 110 9.80 8.28 -3.91
N MET A 111 11.08 8.07 -4.24
CA MET A 111 11.95 9.13 -4.78
C MET A 111 11.53 9.53 -6.19
N ILE A 112 11.20 8.56 -7.05
CA ILE A 112 10.72 8.82 -8.41
C ILE A 112 9.36 9.54 -8.35
N ALA A 113 8.44 9.09 -7.50
CA ALA A 113 7.15 9.71 -7.27
C ALA A 113 7.28 11.15 -6.74
N TYR A 114 8.22 11.41 -5.82
CA TYR A 114 8.52 12.77 -5.33
C TYR A 114 8.89 13.71 -6.48
N HIS A 115 9.74 13.28 -7.41
CA HIS A 115 10.11 14.10 -8.55
C HIS A 115 8.94 14.29 -9.53
N TYR A 116 8.18 13.24 -9.84
CA TYR A 116 6.98 13.37 -10.68
C TYR A 116 5.92 14.30 -10.09
N ALA A 117 5.77 14.33 -8.76
CA ALA A 117 4.85 15.24 -8.06
C ALA A 117 5.16 16.72 -8.33
N LYS A 118 6.36 17.05 -8.79
CA LYS A 118 6.78 18.41 -9.19
C LYS A 118 6.64 18.67 -10.69
N THR A 119 6.01 17.78 -11.43
CA THR A 119 5.84 17.83 -12.90
C THR A 119 4.37 17.72 -13.29
N ASP A 120 4.08 18.12 -14.53
CA ASP A 120 2.76 17.98 -15.16
C ASP A 120 2.64 16.66 -15.97
N GLU A 121 3.62 15.76 -15.86
CA GLU A 121 3.60 14.46 -16.54
C GLU A 121 2.74 13.48 -15.72
N HIS A 122 1.46 13.42 -16.05
CA HIS A 122 0.49 12.65 -15.27
C HIS A 122 0.61 11.13 -15.50
N GLU A 123 0.61 10.70 -16.76
CA GLU A 123 0.61 9.27 -17.13
C GLU A 123 1.84 8.53 -16.60
N GLU A 124 3.02 9.13 -16.75
CA GLU A 124 4.27 8.53 -16.26
C GLU A 124 4.34 8.49 -14.72
N ALA A 125 3.68 9.42 -14.03
CA ALA A 125 3.72 9.50 -12.57
C ALA A 125 2.88 8.43 -11.87
N ILE A 126 1.72 8.08 -12.43
CA ILE A 126 0.73 7.18 -11.81
C ILE A 126 1.34 5.85 -11.33
N PRO A 127 2.07 5.07 -12.15
CA PRO A 127 2.61 3.79 -11.69
C PRO A 127 3.64 3.94 -10.56
N TRP A 128 4.40 5.04 -10.53
CA TRP A 128 5.38 5.28 -9.46
C TRP A 128 4.72 5.74 -8.16
N LEU A 129 3.69 6.58 -8.25
CA LEU A 129 2.89 6.98 -7.10
C LEU A 129 2.19 5.78 -6.47
N GLU A 130 1.66 4.88 -7.29
CA GLU A 130 1.04 3.67 -6.79
C GLU A 130 2.05 2.75 -6.09
N LYS A 131 3.21 2.50 -6.70
CA LYS A 131 4.29 1.72 -6.07
C LYS A 131 4.79 2.34 -4.76
N ALA A 132 4.91 3.67 -4.72
CA ALA A 132 5.25 4.40 -3.50
C ALA A 132 4.19 4.17 -2.41
N GLY A 133 2.91 4.17 -2.79
CA GLY A 133 1.80 3.84 -1.90
C GLY A 133 1.86 2.40 -1.38
N ASP A 134 2.14 1.43 -2.27
CA ASP A 134 2.26 0.01 -1.93
C ASP A 134 3.36 -0.23 -0.90
N ARG A 135 4.52 0.41 -1.10
CA ARG A 135 5.66 0.29 -0.19
C ARG A 135 5.40 0.91 1.16
N ALA A 136 4.81 2.10 1.18
CA ALA A 136 4.41 2.74 2.42
C ALA A 136 3.37 1.89 3.18
N ALA A 137 2.39 1.32 2.48
CA ALA A 137 1.40 0.42 3.06
C ALA A 137 2.03 -0.85 3.65
N ALA A 138 3.02 -1.45 2.97
CA ALA A 138 3.71 -2.66 3.41
C ALA A 138 4.46 -2.50 4.75
N ILE A 139 4.88 -1.28 5.08
CA ILE A 139 5.51 -0.95 6.38
C ILE A 139 4.56 -0.23 7.34
N TYR A 140 3.25 -0.27 7.08
CA TYR A 140 2.19 0.37 7.88
C TYR A 140 2.31 1.90 7.99
N ALA A 141 3.06 2.55 7.09
CA ALA A 141 3.14 4.00 6.97
C ALA A 141 1.88 4.53 6.27
N SER A 142 0.80 4.66 7.05
CA SER A 142 -0.54 4.94 6.52
C SER A 142 -0.64 6.31 5.84
N ASP A 143 -0.15 7.40 6.46
CA ASP A 143 -0.28 8.74 5.86
C ASP A 143 0.47 8.88 4.52
N PRO A 144 1.73 8.43 4.39
CA PRO A 144 2.40 8.42 3.08
C PRO A 144 1.69 7.56 2.04
N ALA A 145 1.16 6.39 2.43
CA ALA A 145 0.45 5.50 1.52
C ALA A 145 -0.83 6.16 0.97
N LEU A 146 -1.64 6.74 1.86
CA LEU A 146 -2.86 7.46 1.49
C LEU A 146 -2.55 8.65 0.57
N ALA A 147 -1.55 9.46 0.92
CA ALA A 147 -1.15 10.61 0.11
C ALA A 147 -0.71 10.19 -1.31
N ALA A 148 0.02 9.08 -1.44
CA ALA A 148 0.49 8.58 -2.71
C ALA A 148 -0.66 8.04 -3.59
N TYR A 149 -1.57 7.25 -3.03
CA TYR A 149 -2.74 6.75 -3.76
C TYR A 149 -3.71 7.86 -4.14
N GLU A 150 -3.94 8.84 -3.26
CA GLU A 150 -4.79 10.00 -3.58
C GLU A 150 -4.22 10.83 -4.73
N GLU A 151 -2.91 11.05 -4.75
CA GLU A 151 -2.25 11.74 -5.87
C GLU A 151 -2.30 10.91 -7.15
N ALA A 152 -2.06 9.59 -7.09
CA ALA A 152 -2.24 8.70 -8.24
C ALA A 152 -3.67 8.78 -8.80
N ARG A 153 -4.67 8.75 -7.93
CA ARG A 153 -6.09 8.88 -8.28
C ARG A 153 -6.42 10.23 -8.91
N ARG A 154 -5.89 11.33 -8.35
CA ARG A 154 -6.05 12.68 -8.93
C ARG A 154 -5.47 12.77 -10.34
N ARG A 155 -4.26 12.23 -10.55
CA ARG A 155 -3.60 12.23 -11.87
C ARG A 155 -4.32 11.33 -12.87
N LEU A 156 -4.78 10.16 -12.44
CA LEU A 156 -5.53 9.24 -13.27
C LEU A 156 -6.87 9.85 -13.73
N ASN A 157 -7.57 10.55 -12.84
CA ASN A 157 -8.76 11.32 -13.21
C ASN A 157 -8.44 12.44 -14.21
N HIS A 158 -7.32 13.15 -14.04
CA HIS A 158 -6.91 14.23 -14.94
C HIS A 158 -6.72 13.75 -16.38
N VAL A 159 -6.14 12.56 -16.57
CA VAL A 159 -5.91 11.98 -17.91
C VAL A 159 -7.13 11.22 -18.46
N GLY A 160 -8.26 11.22 -17.76
CA GLY A 160 -9.46 10.48 -18.19
C GLY A 160 -9.28 8.96 -18.11
N GLY A 161 -8.55 8.48 -17.10
CA GLY A 161 -8.33 7.05 -16.87
C GLY A 161 -9.64 6.27 -16.69
N ARG A 162 -9.57 4.95 -16.93
CA ARG A 162 -10.75 4.08 -16.86
C ARG A 162 -11.26 3.97 -15.43
N GLU A 163 -12.57 3.83 -15.27
CA GLU A 163 -13.22 3.64 -13.97
C GLU A 163 -12.66 2.42 -13.21
N GLN A 164 -12.30 1.35 -13.93
CA GLN A 164 -11.65 0.17 -13.34
C GLN A 164 -10.27 0.48 -12.74
N ASP A 165 -9.49 1.37 -13.38
CA ASP A 165 -8.16 1.74 -12.89
C ASP A 165 -8.28 2.62 -11.63
N LEU A 166 -9.32 3.46 -11.56
CA LEU A 166 -9.66 4.23 -10.36
C LEU A 166 -10.13 3.33 -9.22
N ALA A 167 -11.05 2.40 -9.49
CA ALA A 167 -11.56 1.43 -8.52
C ALA A 167 -10.42 0.62 -7.88
N ARG A 168 -9.43 0.23 -8.68
CA ARG A 168 -8.23 -0.48 -8.20
C ARG A 168 -7.37 0.35 -7.25
N LEU A 169 -7.21 1.65 -7.50
CA LEU A 169 -6.53 2.57 -6.57
C LEU A 169 -7.36 2.80 -5.31
N ASP A 170 -8.68 2.93 -5.45
CA ASP A 170 -9.60 3.13 -4.32
C ASP A 170 -9.73 1.88 -3.44
N GLU A 171 -9.60 0.67 -4.01
CA GLU A 171 -9.48 -0.58 -3.23
C GLU A 171 -8.25 -0.55 -2.32
N LYS A 172 -7.08 -0.14 -2.86
CA LYS A 172 -5.85 0.03 -2.08
C LYS A 172 -5.98 1.12 -1.00
N LEU A 173 -6.59 2.25 -1.36
CA LEU A 173 -6.87 3.34 -0.42
C LEU A 173 -7.76 2.87 0.73
N GLY A 174 -8.85 2.15 0.41
CA GLY A 174 -9.78 1.59 1.39
C GLY A 174 -9.12 0.57 2.33
N GLY A 175 -8.22 -0.27 1.81
CA GLY A 175 -7.42 -1.20 2.62
C GLY A 175 -6.48 -0.50 3.61
N VAL A 176 -5.83 0.59 3.19
CA VAL A 176 -4.99 1.40 4.10
C VAL A 176 -5.85 2.13 5.14
N LEU A 177 -6.98 2.73 4.74
CA LEU A 177 -7.90 3.39 5.67
C LEU A 177 -8.42 2.41 6.74
N GLN A 178 -8.78 1.19 6.33
CA GLN A 178 -9.16 0.11 7.25
C GLN A 178 -8.02 -0.19 8.24
N THR A 179 -6.80 -0.40 7.76
CA THR A 179 -5.64 -0.76 8.59
C THR A 179 -5.27 0.37 9.55
N ALA A 180 -5.40 1.62 9.11
CA ALA A 180 -5.17 2.82 9.91
C ALA A 180 -6.30 3.11 10.93
N GLY A 181 -7.39 2.35 10.90
CA GLY A 181 -8.55 2.56 11.77
C GLY A 181 -9.44 3.75 11.39
N ARG A 182 -9.25 4.32 10.19
CA ARG A 182 -10.02 5.45 9.65
C ARG A 182 -11.32 4.95 8.98
N TYR A 183 -12.15 4.27 9.77
CA TYR A 183 -13.29 3.51 9.28
C TYR A 183 -14.36 4.38 8.61
N GLU A 184 -14.63 5.56 9.17
CA GLU A 184 -15.59 6.53 8.62
C GLU A 184 -15.24 6.97 7.20
N GLU A 185 -13.95 7.07 6.89
CA GLU A 185 -13.45 7.42 5.56
C GLU A 185 -13.37 6.20 4.64
N ALA A 186 -13.05 5.02 5.19
CA ALA A 186 -12.95 3.76 4.43
C ALA A 186 -14.29 3.35 3.79
N ILE A 187 -15.40 3.50 4.53
CA ILE A 187 -16.73 3.03 4.09
C ILE A 187 -17.14 3.62 2.74
N PRO A 188 -17.26 4.95 2.55
CA PRO A 188 -17.73 5.51 1.29
C PRO A 188 -16.78 5.20 0.12
N VAL A 189 -15.47 5.11 0.37
CA VAL A 189 -14.48 4.71 -0.66
C VAL A 189 -14.75 3.28 -1.11
N LEU A 190 -14.83 2.34 -0.17
CA LEU A 190 -15.01 0.92 -0.48
C LEU A 190 -16.41 0.62 -1.06
N GLU A 191 -17.45 1.36 -0.67
CA GLU A 191 -18.78 1.26 -1.28
C GLU A 191 -18.75 1.69 -2.75
N GLY A 192 -18.16 2.86 -3.04
CA GLY A 192 -17.99 3.33 -4.41
C GLY A 192 -17.16 2.36 -5.27
N THR A 193 -16.07 1.83 -4.72
CA THR A 193 -15.25 0.81 -5.39
C THR A 193 -16.03 -0.47 -5.68
N THR A 194 -16.83 -0.93 -4.71
CA THR A 194 -17.67 -2.13 -4.89
C THR A 194 -18.66 -1.92 -6.02
N ASP A 195 -19.34 -0.77 -6.07
CA ASP A 195 -20.30 -0.47 -7.13
C ASP A 195 -19.63 -0.33 -8.51
N ALA A 196 -18.44 0.28 -8.59
CA ALA A 196 -17.66 0.35 -9.82
C ALA A 196 -17.32 -1.06 -10.36
N TYR A 197 -16.87 -1.97 -9.50
CA TYR A 197 -16.60 -3.35 -9.90
C TYR A 197 -17.87 -4.12 -10.30
N ARG A 198 -18.99 -3.89 -9.61
CA ARG A 198 -20.29 -4.48 -9.99
C ARG A 198 -20.75 -4.01 -11.37
N ASN A 199 -20.64 -2.71 -11.66
CA ASN A 199 -20.98 -2.13 -12.96
C ASN A 199 -20.09 -2.70 -14.07
N ALA A 200 -18.81 -2.95 -13.76
CA ALA A 200 -17.86 -3.62 -14.63
C ALA A 200 -18.07 -5.14 -14.74
N ARG A 201 -19.01 -5.72 -13.98
CA ARG A 201 -19.26 -7.18 -13.85
C ARG A 201 -18.06 -7.98 -13.34
N ASP A 202 -17.15 -7.33 -12.63
CA ASP A 202 -16.07 -8.00 -11.90
C ASP A 202 -16.55 -8.35 -10.48
N LEU A 203 -17.33 -9.43 -10.39
CA LEU A 203 -17.88 -9.89 -9.10
C LEU A 203 -16.81 -10.38 -8.14
N GLU A 204 -15.66 -10.83 -8.65
CA GLU A 204 -14.55 -11.25 -7.81
C GLU A 204 -13.94 -10.04 -7.09
N ALA A 205 -13.67 -8.94 -7.81
CA ALA A 205 -13.20 -7.71 -7.20
C ALA A 205 -14.23 -7.08 -6.27
N ALA A 206 -15.50 -7.03 -6.69
CA ALA A 206 -16.59 -6.52 -5.85
C ALA A 206 -16.73 -7.31 -4.54
N GLY A 207 -16.59 -8.63 -4.58
CA GLY A 207 -16.64 -9.50 -3.40
C GLY A 207 -15.44 -9.30 -2.47
N ARG A 208 -14.22 -9.13 -3.03
CA ARG A 208 -13.03 -8.77 -2.22
C ARG A 208 -13.22 -7.44 -1.50
N THR A 209 -13.65 -6.38 -2.19
CA THR A 209 -13.89 -5.07 -1.58
C THR A 209 -15.01 -5.12 -0.52
N THR A 210 -16.08 -5.88 -0.77
CA THR A 210 -17.16 -6.08 0.21
C THR A 210 -16.69 -6.84 1.45
N THR A 211 -15.74 -7.77 1.29
CA THR A 211 -15.11 -8.44 2.43
C THR A 211 -14.37 -7.42 3.32
N ILE A 212 -13.64 -6.48 2.72
CA ILE A 212 -12.97 -5.39 3.46
C ILE A 212 -14.01 -4.52 4.19
N LEU A 213 -15.15 -4.18 3.56
CA LEU A 213 -16.26 -3.49 4.24
C LEU A 213 -16.77 -4.28 5.45
N GLY A 214 -16.92 -5.60 5.33
CA GLY A 214 -17.27 -6.47 6.45
C GLY A 214 -16.28 -6.33 7.62
N TRP A 215 -14.97 -6.30 7.33
CA TRP A 215 -13.94 -6.08 8.34
C TRP A 215 -13.98 -4.68 8.97
N VAL A 216 -14.25 -3.65 8.17
CA VAL A 216 -14.43 -2.28 8.68
C VAL A 216 -15.61 -2.22 9.66
N HIS A 217 -16.78 -2.76 9.28
CA HIS A 217 -17.96 -2.80 10.14
C HIS A 217 -17.73 -3.61 11.43
N ARG A 218 -16.99 -4.72 11.33
CA ARG A 218 -16.58 -5.53 12.48
C ARG A 218 -15.76 -4.70 13.48
N ARG A 219 -14.78 -3.92 12.99
CA ARG A 219 -13.85 -3.15 13.83
C ARG A 219 -14.48 -1.86 14.37
N ARG A 220 -15.38 -1.25 13.61
CA ARG A 220 -16.15 -0.06 14.00
C ARG A 220 -17.28 -0.36 14.99
N GLY A 221 -17.67 -1.63 15.15
CA GLY A 221 -18.79 -2.01 16.02
C GLY A 221 -20.17 -1.81 15.39
N THR A 222 -20.26 -1.87 14.06
CA THR A 222 -21.52 -1.79 13.30
C THR A 222 -21.82 -3.10 12.57
N PRO A 223 -21.86 -4.27 13.26
CA PRO A 223 -21.91 -5.56 12.60
C PRO A 223 -23.19 -5.80 11.79
N ALA A 224 -24.34 -5.26 12.22
CA ALA A 224 -25.60 -5.40 11.48
C ALA A 224 -25.55 -4.77 10.09
N GLU A 225 -24.92 -3.59 9.98
CA GLU A 225 -24.70 -2.91 8.70
C GLU A 225 -23.74 -3.69 7.78
N GLY A 226 -22.68 -4.28 8.37
CA GLY A 226 -21.76 -5.15 7.64
C GLY A 226 -22.43 -6.42 7.11
N ILE A 227 -23.30 -7.05 7.92
CA ILE A 227 -24.05 -8.26 7.52
C ILE A 227 -24.91 -7.97 6.30
N GLY A 228 -25.65 -6.85 6.30
CA GLY A 228 -26.50 -6.50 5.16
C GLY A 228 -25.72 -6.39 3.84
N ARG A 229 -24.54 -5.76 3.87
CA ARG A 229 -23.68 -5.60 2.69
C ARG A 229 -23.07 -6.92 2.23
N VAL A 230 -22.49 -7.68 3.16
CA VAL A 230 -21.85 -8.97 2.87
C VAL A 230 -22.87 -9.98 2.35
N GLN A 231 -24.05 -10.09 2.97
CA GLN A 231 -25.10 -11.00 2.54
C GLN A 231 -25.61 -10.66 1.13
N SER A 232 -25.84 -9.37 0.86
CA SER A 232 -26.29 -8.93 -0.46
C SER A 232 -25.29 -9.31 -1.57
N MET A 233 -23.99 -9.27 -1.29
CA MET A 233 -22.96 -9.70 -2.25
C MET A 233 -22.91 -11.22 -2.40
N ILE A 234 -23.05 -11.99 -1.30
CA ILE A 234 -23.16 -13.45 -1.36
C ILE A 234 -24.35 -13.86 -2.25
N ASP A 235 -25.50 -13.23 -2.04
CA ASP A 235 -26.73 -13.51 -2.82
C ASP A 235 -26.53 -13.19 -4.31
N LEU A 236 -25.82 -12.11 -4.62
CA LEU A 236 -25.46 -11.74 -6.00
C LEU A 236 -24.52 -12.77 -6.65
N MET A 237 -23.61 -13.35 -5.86
CA MET A 237 -22.62 -14.33 -6.30
C MET A 237 -23.09 -15.79 -6.21
N ALA A 238 -24.34 -16.04 -5.78
CA ALA A 238 -24.86 -17.38 -5.52
C ALA A 238 -24.74 -18.35 -6.71
N TRP A 239 -24.69 -17.82 -7.94
CA TRP A 239 -24.61 -18.59 -9.19
C TRP A 239 -23.25 -18.51 -9.88
N SER A 240 -22.28 -17.81 -9.30
CA SER A 240 -20.95 -17.55 -9.91
C SER A 240 -19.97 -18.72 -9.76
N GLY A 241 -20.36 -19.78 -9.08
CA GLY A 241 -19.48 -20.90 -8.71
C GLY A 241 -18.51 -20.56 -7.57
N PRO A 242 -17.70 -21.53 -7.10
CA PRO A 242 -16.71 -21.31 -6.05
C PRO A 242 -15.67 -20.24 -6.45
N SER A 243 -15.43 -19.26 -5.58
CA SER A 243 -14.38 -18.26 -5.80
C SER A 243 -13.74 -17.79 -4.48
N PRO A 244 -12.48 -17.29 -4.49
CA PRO A 244 -11.83 -16.77 -3.30
C PRO A 244 -12.62 -15.64 -2.62
N ALA A 245 -13.19 -14.72 -3.40
CA ALA A 245 -14.04 -13.67 -2.87
C ALA A 245 -15.29 -14.22 -2.18
N LEU A 246 -15.96 -15.23 -2.75
CA LEU A 246 -17.15 -15.84 -2.14
C LEU A 246 -16.82 -16.55 -0.82
N ALA A 247 -15.72 -17.30 -0.75
CA ALA A 247 -15.23 -17.88 0.50
C ALA A 247 -14.93 -16.79 1.55
N SER A 248 -14.23 -15.73 1.15
CA SER A 248 -13.87 -14.62 2.03
C SER A 248 -15.10 -13.89 2.59
N LEU A 249 -16.14 -13.70 1.78
CA LEU A 249 -17.41 -13.12 2.21
C LEU A 249 -18.09 -13.98 3.28
N HIS A 250 -18.11 -15.30 3.10
CA HIS A 250 -18.67 -16.22 4.09
C HIS A 250 -17.89 -16.19 5.42
N VAL A 251 -16.55 -16.09 5.36
CA VAL A 251 -15.71 -15.90 6.56
C VAL A 251 -16.03 -14.55 7.23
N ALA A 252 -16.14 -13.46 6.47
CA ALA A 252 -16.54 -12.15 7.00
C ALA A 252 -17.92 -12.17 7.65
N LEU A 253 -18.89 -12.84 7.02
CA LEU A 253 -20.23 -13.03 7.57
C LEU A 253 -20.19 -13.78 8.90
N ALA A 254 -19.46 -14.90 8.98
CA ALA A 254 -19.31 -15.68 10.21
C ALA A 254 -18.75 -14.83 11.37
N HIS A 255 -17.73 -14.02 11.10
CA HIS A 255 -17.19 -13.09 12.09
C HIS A 255 -18.20 -12.04 12.58
N LEU A 256 -19.00 -11.47 11.68
CA LEU A 256 -20.00 -10.46 12.02
C LEU A 256 -21.15 -11.06 12.82
N LEU A 257 -21.60 -12.26 12.45
CA LEU A 257 -22.67 -12.99 13.13
C LEU A 257 -22.29 -13.39 14.56
N PHE A 258 -21.01 -13.75 14.78
CA PHE A 258 -20.48 -14.01 16.12
C PHE A 258 -20.67 -12.79 17.05
N LEU A 259 -20.39 -11.57 16.55
CA LEU A 259 -20.48 -10.34 17.35
C LEU A 259 -21.89 -10.01 17.84
N ILE A 260 -22.92 -10.50 17.14
CA ILE A 260 -24.33 -10.28 17.51
C ILE A 260 -25.00 -11.54 18.09
N GLY A 261 -24.22 -12.55 18.46
CA GLY A 261 -24.70 -13.75 19.13
C GLY A 261 -25.44 -14.76 18.24
N LYS A 262 -25.36 -14.61 16.92
CA LYS A 262 -26.06 -15.47 15.96
C LYS A 262 -25.22 -16.71 15.60
N TYR A 263 -24.90 -17.53 16.60
CA TYR A 263 -23.93 -18.62 16.47
C TYR A 263 -24.35 -19.73 15.48
N ARG A 264 -25.67 -19.99 15.32
CA ARG A 264 -26.17 -20.95 14.32
C ARG A 264 -25.95 -20.45 12.89
N GLU A 265 -26.24 -19.17 12.63
CA GLU A 265 -26.00 -18.56 11.32
C GLU A 265 -24.50 -18.44 11.05
N GLN A 266 -23.68 -18.12 12.08
CA GLN A 266 -22.22 -18.15 11.99
C GLN A 266 -21.72 -19.53 11.55
N MET A 267 -22.23 -20.61 12.15
CA MET A 267 -21.85 -21.98 11.79
C MET A 267 -22.08 -22.23 10.30
N ALA A 268 -23.29 -21.92 9.82
CA ALA A 268 -23.65 -22.13 8.43
C ALA A 268 -22.74 -21.33 7.48
N ALA A 269 -22.47 -20.05 7.80
CA ALA A 269 -21.56 -19.23 7.02
C ALA A 269 -20.12 -19.81 7.01
N ALA A 270 -19.61 -20.24 8.16
CA ALA A 270 -18.28 -20.86 8.26
C ALA A 270 -18.18 -22.18 7.47
N GLU A 271 -19.23 -23.00 7.50
CA GLU A 271 -19.30 -24.25 6.73
C GLU A 271 -19.30 -24.01 5.22
N GLN A 272 -20.05 -23.02 4.74
CA GLN A 272 -20.03 -22.62 3.33
C GLN A 272 -18.63 -22.09 2.92
N GLY A 273 -18.04 -21.21 3.73
CA GLY A 273 -16.69 -20.69 3.50
C GLY A 273 -15.65 -21.81 3.42
N ALA A 274 -15.68 -22.77 4.35
CA ALA A 274 -14.78 -23.92 4.37
C ALA A 274 -15.00 -24.86 3.18
N ALA A 275 -16.25 -25.09 2.77
CA ALA A 275 -16.57 -25.91 1.60
C ALA A 275 -16.00 -25.30 0.30
N ILE A 276 -16.16 -23.98 0.13
CA ILE A 276 -15.63 -23.24 -1.03
C ILE A 276 -14.10 -23.24 -0.99
N ALA A 277 -13.48 -22.88 0.14
CA ALA A 277 -12.03 -22.86 0.27
C ALA A 277 -11.39 -24.23 -0.01
N ARG A 278 -12.02 -25.31 0.46
CA ARG A 278 -11.60 -26.69 0.17
C ARG A 278 -11.72 -27.04 -1.31
N ALA A 279 -12.78 -26.59 -1.99
CA ALA A 279 -12.95 -26.80 -3.43
C ALA A 279 -11.87 -26.04 -4.25
N LEU A 280 -11.40 -24.91 -3.74
CA LEU A 280 -10.35 -24.10 -4.35
C LEU A 280 -8.92 -24.57 -4.02
N GLY A 281 -8.75 -25.38 -2.97
CA GLY A 281 -7.44 -25.71 -2.42
C GLY A 281 -6.75 -24.52 -1.73
N ASP A 282 -7.54 -23.55 -1.21
CA ASP A 282 -7.02 -22.41 -0.47
C ASP A 282 -6.94 -22.74 1.03
N ASP A 283 -5.80 -23.27 1.45
CA ASP A 283 -5.57 -23.69 2.84
C ASP A 283 -5.67 -22.52 3.84
N ARG A 284 -5.31 -21.30 3.44
CA ARG A 284 -5.40 -20.12 4.30
C ARG A 284 -6.87 -19.81 4.62
N LEU A 285 -7.72 -19.68 3.60
CA LEU A 285 -9.15 -19.45 3.80
C LEU A 285 -9.84 -20.63 4.47
N LEU A 286 -9.39 -21.86 4.20
CA LEU A 286 -9.91 -23.05 4.86
C LEU A 286 -9.62 -23.02 6.37
N GLY A 287 -8.39 -22.67 6.76
CA GLY A 287 -8.01 -22.50 8.17
C GLY A 287 -8.84 -21.43 8.88
N GLU A 288 -9.03 -20.26 8.25
CA GLU A 288 -9.86 -19.18 8.80
C GLU A 288 -11.34 -19.59 8.98
N ALA A 289 -11.90 -20.27 7.98
CA ALA A 289 -13.29 -20.74 8.01
C ALA A 289 -13.51 -21.83 9.06
N GLU A 290 -12.63 -22.84 9.11
CA GLU A 290 -12.71 -23.91 10.12
C GLU A 290 -12.46 -23.37 11.54
N MET A 291 -11.59 -22.36 11.71
CA MET A 291 -11.46 -21.68 13.00
C MET A 291 -12.79 -21.05 13.44
N ARG A 292 -13.50 -20.35 12.54
CA ARG A 292 -14.82 -19.77 12.87
C ARG A 292 -15.87 -20.83 13.16
N ARG A 293 -15.80 -21.97 12.48
CA ARG A 293 -16.67 -23.14 12.69
C ARG A 293 -16.44 -23.78 14.05
N GLY A 294 -15.18 -23.98 14.43
CA GLY A 294 -14.79 -24.50 15.74
C GLY A 294 -15.28 -23.62 16.89
N THR A 295 -15.13 -22.30 16.77
CA THR A 295 -15.68 -21.34 17.75
C THR A 295 -17.21 -21.41 17.84
N ALA A 296 -17.90 -21.56 16.71
CA ALA A 296 -19.36 -21.69 16.71
C ALA A 296 -19.81 -22.97 17.43
N LEU A 297 -19.13 -24.10 17.21
CA LEU A 297 -19.46 -25.40 17.80
C LEU A 297 -19.39 -25.34 19.31
N ASP A 298 -18.28 -24.82 19.79
CA ASP A 298 -18.04 -24.63 21.22
C ASP A 298 -19.07 -23.69 21.86
N THR A 299 -19.40 -22.57 21.22
CA THR A 299 -20.41 -21.63 21.73
C THR A 299 -21.82 -22.22 21.72
N LEU A 300 -22.11 -23.13 20.81
CA LEU A 300 -23.39 -23.85 20.71
C LEU A 300 -23.49 -25.06 21.65
N GLY A 301 -22.47 -25.30 22.48
CA GLY A 301 -22.49 -26.34 23.52
C GLY A 301 -21.88 -27.68 23.10
N ASP A 302 -21.11 -27.72 22.00
CA ASP A 302 -20.30 -28.88 21.60
C ASP A 302 -18.79 -28.56 21.66
N PRO A 303 -18.23 -28.34 22.87
CA PRO A 303 -16.83 -27.94 23.04
C PRO A 303 -15.83 -29.01 22.59
N GLU A 304 -16.15 -30.31 22.70
CA GLU A 304 -15.26 -31.37 22.21
C GLU A 304 -15.14 -31.38 20.69
N GLN A 305 -16.26 -31.21 19.97
CA GLN A 305 -16.20 -31.11 18.51
C GLN A 305 -15.56 -29.77 18.08
N GLY A 306 -15.83 -28.68 18.81
CA GLY A 306 -15.17 -27.39 18.62
C GLY A 306 -13.66 -27.48 18.74
N ARG A 307 -13.15 -28.14 19.78
CA ARG A 307 -11.72 -28.41 20.00
C ARG A 307 -11.11 -29.15 18.81
N LYS A 308 -11.69 -30.27 18.37
CA LYS A 308 -11.16 -31.07 17.24
C LYS A 308 -11.06 -30.25 15.96
N VAL A 309 -12.06 -29.41 15.69
CA VAL A 309 -12.07 -28.55 14.50
C VAL A 309 -11.00 -27.46 14.61
N LEU A 310 -10.83 -26.83 15.78
CA LEU A 310 -9.78 -25.84 16.02
C LEU A 310 -8.37 -26.45 15.91
N GLU A 311 -8.15 -27.64 16.46
CA GLU A 311 -6.89 -28.39 16.32
C GLU A 311 -6.57 -28.73 14.86
N GLY A 312 -7.57 -29.13 14.08
CA GLY A 312 -7.41 -29.39 12.65
C GLY A 312 -7.15 -28.13 11.82
N ALA A 313 -7.67 -26.98 12.24
CA ALA A 313 -7.46 -25.69 11.58
C ALA A 313 -6.06 -25.10 11.87
N LEU A 314 -5.47 -25.42 13.02
CA LEU A 314 -4.22 -24.80 13.48
C LEU A 314 -3.05 -24.92 12.49
N PRO A 315 -2.73 -26.10 11.91
CA PRO A 315 -1.64 -26.23 10.94
C PRO A 315 -1.88 -25.40 9.66
N LEU A 316 -3.15 -25.27 9.24
CA LEU A 316 -3.52 -24.48 8.06
C LEU A 316 -3.30 -22.99 8.32
N VAL A 317 -3.71 -22.52 9.49
CA VAL A 317 -3.52 -21.13 9.91
C VAL A 317 -2.04 -20.80 10.12
N GLU A 318 -1.26 -21.71 10.71
CA GLU A 318 0.19 -21.56 10.87
C GLU A 318 0.91 -21.46 9.54
N ALA A 319 0.59 -22.35 8.59
CA ALA A 319 1.15 -22.32 7.24
C ALA A 319 0.77 -21.05 6.47
N GLY A 320 -0.41 -20.48 6.75
CA GLY A 320 -0.89 -19.23 6.15
C GLY A 320 -0.16 -17.96 6.62
N GLY A 321 0.59 -18.01 7.72
CA GLY A 321 1.42 -16.91 8.21
C GLY A 321 0.67 -15.69 8.79
N ASP A 322 -0.67 -15.74 8.90
CA ASP A 322 -1.46 -14.69 9.54
C ASP A 322 -1.39 -14.84 11.08
N LEU A 323 -0.50 -14.06 11.69
CA LEU A 323 -0.30 -14.03 13.14
C LEU A 323 -1.55 -13.64 13.93
N ILE A 324 -2.45 -12.82 13.37
CA ILE A 324 -3.68 -12.40 14.06
C ILE A 324 -4.66 -13.56 14.12
N THR A 325 -4.84 -14.25 12.99
CA THR A 325 -5.68 -15.45 12.93
C THR A 325 -5.10 -16.55 13.79
N LEU A 326 -3.78 -16.79 13.76
CA LEU A 326 -3.09 -17.76 14.60
C LEU A 326 -3.31 -17.48 16.10
N PHE A 327 -3.06 -16.24 16.54
CA PHE A 327 -3.30 -15.82 17.92
C PHE A 327 -4.76 -16.07 18.33
N THR A 328 -5.70 -15.72 17.45
CA THR A 328 -7.14 -15.90 17.72
C THR A 328 -7.51 -17.38 17.83
N THR A 329 -6.98 -18.24 16.95
CA THR A 329 -7.19 -19.70 17.01
C THR A 329 -6.68 -20.29 18.32
N LEU A 330 -5.46 -19.93 18.73
CA LEU A 330 -4.86 -20.41 19.97
C LEU A 330 -5.62 -19.94 21.21
N ASN A 331 -6.04 -18.67 21.24
CA ASN A 331 -6.86 -18.14 22.33
C ASN A 331 -8.21 -18.87 22.43
N ASN A 332 -8.88 -19.07 21.29
CA ASN A 332 -10.12 -19.82 21.25
C ASN A 332 -9.92 -21.26 21.73
N LEU A 333 -8.86 -21.94 21.29
CA LEU A 333 -8.54 -23.29 21.73
C LEU A 333 -8.31 -23.35 23.25
N GLY A 334 -7.58 -22.38 23.81
CA GLY A 334 -7.41 -22.24 25.26
C GLY A 334 -8.74 -22.11 26.00
N ALA A 335 -9.64 -21.25 25.50
CA ALA A 335 -10.97 -21.06 26.08
C ALA A 335 -11.87 -22.30 25.97
N VAL A 336 -11.69 -23.14 24.95
CA VAL A 336 -12.39 -24.44 24.85
C VAL A 336 -11.79 -25.44 25.84
N MET A 337 -10.45 -25.51 25.94
CA MET A 337 -9.73 -26.42 26.83
C MET A 337 -10.03 -26.13 28.31
N GLU A 338 -10.11 -24.85 28.69
CA GLU A 338 -10.53 -24.43 30.03
C GLU A 338 -11.94 -24.94 30.37
N ARG A 339 -12.90 -24.79 29.45
CA ARG A 339 -14.28 -25.30 29.61
C ARG A 339 -14.35 -26.82 29.71
N LEU A 340 -13.44 -27.53 29.05
CA LEU A 340 -13.30 -28.98 29.13
C LEU A 340 -12.53 -29.44 30.39
N GLY A 341 -12.01 -28.52 31.21
CA GLY A 341 -11.23 -28.83 32.39
C GLY A 341 -9.87 -29.43 32.09
N ARG A 342 -9.31 -29.18 30.90
CA ARG A 342 -8.01 -29.69 30.45
C ARG A 342 -7.02 -28.53 30.43
N MET A 343 -6.21 -28.40 31.49
CA MET A 343 -5.27 -27.28 31.68
C MET A 343 -3.79 -27.67 31.50
N ASP A 344 -3.54 -28.87 30.98
CA ASP A 344 -2.21 -29.35 30.59
C ASP A 344 -1.89 -28.91 29.16
#